data_AF-A0A9W8LD90-F1
#
_entry.id   AF-A0A9W8LD90-F1
#
_cell.length_a   1.000
_cell.length_b   1.000
_cell.length_c   1.000
_cell.angle_alpha   90.00
_cell.angle_beta   90.00
_cell.angle_gamma   90.00
#
_symmetry.space_group_name_H-M   'P 1'
#
loop_
_entity.id
_entity.type
_entity.pdbx_description
1 polymer ?
#
loop_
_entity_poly.entity_id
_entity_poly.type
_entity_poly.pdbx_seq_one_letter_code
_entity_poly.pdbx_strand_id
1 'polypeptide(L)' 'SVETWRKISLFIAVPSVVIFSYVATKEELDHIHHLEHDPPKFVAYPYLRIRKRKLPYGDGDHTPFSNPLVNPDPED' A
#
# COMPACT_ATOMS: atom_id res chain seq x y z
N SER A 1 27.87 23.21 9.23
CA SER A 1 28.00 23.97 7.96
C SER A 1 27.09 23.34 6.92
N VAL A 2 26.52 24.15 6.02
CA VAL A 2 25.63 23.70 4.92
C VAL A 2 26.33 22.69 3.99
N GLU A 3 27.65 22.84 3.80
CA GLU A 3 28.43 21.99 2.90
C GLU A 3 28.48 20.52 3.36
N THR A 4 28.53 20.27 4.67
CA THR A 4 28.49 18.90 5.22
C THR A 4 27.19 18.21 4.86
N TRP A 5 26.06 18.88 5.03
CA TRP A 5 24.74 18.33 4.70
C TRP A 5 24.55 18.14 3.21
N ARG A 6 25.06 19.07 2.37
CA ARG A 6 25.05 18.90 0.91
C ARG A 6 25.77 17.61 0.48
N LYS A 7 26.94 17.34 1.05
CA LYS A 7 27.70 16.11 0.77
C LYS A 7 26.98 14.85 1.26
N ILE A 8 26.44 14.87 2.47
CA ILE A 8 25.67 13.73 3.00
C ILE A 8 24.45 13.44 2.10
N SER A 9 23.68 14.46 1.73
CA SER A 9 22.51 14.27 0.87
C SER A 9 22.88 13.68 -0.49
N LEU A 10 23.92 14.19 -1.15
CA LEU A 10 24.30 13.76 -2.50
C LEU A 10 25.04 12.42 -2.53
N PHE A 11 25.90 12.15 -1.54
CA PHE A 11 26.78 10.98 -1.56
C PHE A 11 26.33 9.83 -0.68
N ILE A 12 25.37 10.06 0.22
CA ILE A 12 24.83 9.02 1.10
C ILE A 12 23.34 8.83 0.83
N ALA A 13 22.53 9.89 0.99
CA ALA A 13 21.09 9.74 0.86
C ALA A 13 20.65 9.35 -0.55
N VAL A 14 21.15 10.03 -1.59
CA VAL A 14 20.79 9.71 -3.00
C VAL A 14 21.17 8.27 -3.37
N PRO A 15 22.41 7.79 -3.17
CA PRO A 15 22.75 6.40 -3.45
C PRO A 15 21.93 5.40 -2.63
N SER A 16 21.64 5.72 -1.37
CA SER A 16 20.83 4.85 -0.51
C SER A 16 19.41 4.71 -1.07
N VAL A 17 18.77 5.82 -1.43
CA VAL A 17 17.43 5.81 -2.05
C VAL A 17 17.43 5.01 -3.34
N VAL A 18 18.44 5.16 -4.21
CA VAL A 18 18.54 4.37 -5.45
C VAL A 18 18.56 2.86 -5.15
N ILE A 19 19.37 2.43 -4.17
CA ILE A 19 19.48 1.02 -3.79
C ILE A 19 18.14 0.52 -3.23
N PHE A 20 17.53 1.23 -2.29
CA PHE A 20 16.27 0.81 -1.68
C PHE A 20 15.11 0.84 -2.66
N SER A 21 15.05 1.83 -3.56
CA SER A 21 14.05 1.87 -4.63
C SER A 21 14.17 0.67 -5.55
N TYR A 22 15.38 0.26 -5.93
CA TYR A 22 15.57 -0.94 -6.76
C TYR A 22 15.02 -2.20 -6.08
N VAL A 23 15.35 -2.41 -4.81
CA VAL A 23 14.87 -3.58 -4.04
C VAL A 23 13.34 -3.55 -3.90
N ALA A 24 12.78 -2.41 -3.47
CA ALA A 24 11.34 -2.25 -3.30
C ALA A 24 10.56 -2.41 -4.60
N THR A 25 11.06 -1.88 -5.72
CA THR A 25 10.42 -2.06 -7.03
C THR A 25 10.41 -3.51 -7.45
N LYS A 26 11.49 -4.26 -7.20
CA LYS A 26 11.51 -5.69 -7.51
C LYS A 26 10.46 -6.45 -6.70
N GLU A 27 10.42 -6.24 -5.38
CA GLU A 27 9.45 -6.89 -4.50
C GLU A 27 8.01 -6.53 -4.85
N GLU A 28 7.74 -5.27 -5.22
CA GLU A 28 6.41 -4.84 -5.63
C GLU A 28 5.98 -5.46 -6.97
N LEU A 29 6.89 -5.61 -7.93
CA LEU A 29 6.58 -6.31 -9.18
C LEU A 29 6.24 -7.78 -8.94
N ASP A 30 6.99 -8.46 -8.06
CA ASP A 30 6.70 -9.84 -7.67
C ASP A 30 5.34 -9.93 -6.95
N HIS A 31 5.02 -8.97 -6.09
CA HIS A 31 3.72 -8.88 -5.40
C HIS A 31 2.55 -8.65 -6.37
N ILE A 32 2.69 -7.74 -7.33
CA ILE A 32 1.68 -7.49 -8.39
C ILE A 32 1.46 -8.77 -9.20
N HIS A 33 2.54 -9.42 -9.63
CA HIS A 33 2.46 -10.67 -10.39
C HIS A 33 1.77 -11.79 -9.60
N HIS A 34 2.01 -11.88 -8.28
CA HIS A 34 1.30 -12.82 -7.42
C HIS A 34 -0.20 -12.50 -7.32
N LEU A 35 -0.57 -11.23 -7.17
CA LEU A 35 -1.99 -10.81 -7.11
C LEU A 35 -2.76 -11.10 -8.41
N GLU A 36 -2.09 -11.05 -9.57
CA GLU A 36 -2.70 -11.38 -10.87
C GLU A 36 -2.99 -12.87 -11.03
N HIS A 37 -2.16 -13.75 -10.47
CA HIS A 37 -2.27 -15.20 -10.66
C HIS A 37 -2.96 -15.94 -9.51
N ASP A 38 -2.71 -15.55 -8.27
CA ASP A 38 -3.26 -16.19 -7.07
C ASP A 38 -3.70 -15.13 -6.04
N PRO A 39 -4.79 -14.40 -6.32
CA PRO A 39 -5.27 -13.39 -5.39
C PRO A 39 -5.72 -14.05 -4.08
N PRO A 40 -5.37 -13.47 -2.91
CA PRO A 40 -5.75 -14.04 -1.63
C PRO A 40 -7.27 -14.08 -1.51
N LYS A 41 -7.81 -15.27 -1.22
CA LYS A 41 -9.24 -15.43 -0.98
C LYS A 41 -9.63 -14.78 0.33
N PHE A 42 -10.58 -13.85 0.27
CA PHE A 42 -11.09 -13.19 1.45
C PHE A 42 -11.90 -14.17 2.33
N VAL A 43 -11.64 -14.14 3.63
CA VAL A 43 -12.42 -14.88 4.64
C VAL A 43 -13.06 -13.86 5.57
N ALA A 44 -14.39 -13.86 5.61
CA ALA A 44 -15.19 -12.92 6.40
C ALA A 44 -15.16 -13.25 7.90
N TYR A 45 -14.10 -12.81 8.60
CA TYR A 45 -14.05 -12.93 10.05
C TYR A 45 -14.93 -11.86 10.72
N PRO A 46 -15.59 -12.16 11.87
CA PRO A 46 -16.52 -11.23 12.53
C PRO A 46 -15.93 -9.89 12.95
N TYR A 47 -14.59 -9.82 13.07
CA TYR A 47 -13.88 -8.60 13.45
C TYR A 47 -13.39 -7.78 12.25
N LEU A 48 -13.52 -8.29 11.02
CA LEU A 48 -13.18 -7.57 9.80
C LEU A 48 -14.38 -6.76 9.32
N ARG A 49 -14.10 -5.63 8.67
CA ARG A 49 -15.12 -4.74 8.06
C ARG A 49 -16.27 -4.33 8.97
N ILE A 50 -16.07 -4.27 10.29
CA ILE A 50 -17.11 -3.80 11.21
C ILE A 50 -17.51 -2.36 10.84
N ARG A 51 -18.79 -2.17 10.51
CA ARG A 51 -19.41 -0.85 10.33
C ARG A 51 -20.61 -0.75 11.28
N LYS A 52 -20.49 0.08 12.33
CA LYS A 52 -21.63 0.40 13.22
C LYS A 52 -22.55 1.46 12.63
N ARG A 53 -21.98 2.36 11.81
CA ARG A 53 -22.66 3.40 11.04
C ARG A 53 -21.89 3.59 9.73
N LYS A 54 -22.60 4.08 8.72
CA LYS A 54 -22.02 4.46 7.43
C LYS A 54 -21.01 5.61 7.60
N LEU A 55 -20.00 5.64 6.74
CA LEU A 55 -19.04 6.73 6.62
C LEU A 55 -19.75 8.00 6.14
N PRO A 56 -19.28 9.20 6.52
CA PRO A 56 -19.94 10.47 6.21
C PRO A 56 -19.68 10.99 4.78
N TYR A 57 -19.21 10.13 3.87
CA TYR A 57 -18.86 10.47 2.49
C TYR A 57 -19.04 9.28 1.55
N GLY A 58 -19.11 9.56 0.25
CA GLY A 58 -19.25 8.52 -0.78
C GLY A 58 -20.54 7.72 -0.64
N ASP A 59 -20.43 6.40 -0.79
CA ASP A 59 -21.51 5.42 -0.58
C ASP A 59 -21.72 5.03 0.89
N GLY A 60 -20.79 5.44 1.77
CA GLY A 60 -20.83 5.15 3.19
C GLY A 60 -20.14 3.85 3.61
N ASP A 61 -19.65 3.04 2.68
CA ASP A 61 -19.01 1.75 3.00
C ASP A 61 -17.51 1.76 2.69
N HIS A 62 -17.11 2.47 1.64
CA HIS A 62 -15.73 2.57 1.19
C HIS A 62 -14.96 3.73 1.83
N THR A 63 -13.70 3.46 2.17
CA THR A 63 -12.77 4.49 2.63
C THR A 63 -12.15 5.24 1.44
N PRO A 64 -11.55 6.44 1.64
CA PRO A 64 -10.92 7.19 0.56
C PRO A 64 -9.76 6.46 -0.15
N PHE A 65 -9.19 5.44 0.49
CA PHE A 65 -8.12 4.60 -0.06
C PHE A 65 -8.58 3.15 -0.27
N SER A 66 -9.89 2.92 -0.45
CA SER A 66 -10.41 1.61 -0.79
C SER A 66 -9.99 1.21 -2.19
N ASN A 67 -9.47 -0.01 -2.35
CA ASN A 67 -9.07 -0.56 -3.64
C ASN A 67 -9.84 -1.88 -3.88
N PRO A 68 -10.69 -1.97 -4.93
CA PRO A 68 -11.46 -3.18 -5.23
C PRO A 68 -10.62 -4.45 -5.42
N LEU A 69 -9.34 -4.32 -5.79
CA LEU A 69 -8.44 -5.47 -5.99
C LEU A 69 -8.05 -6.15 -4.67
N VAL A 70 -8.05 -5.42 -3.55
CA VAL A 70 -7.55 -5.91 -2.25
C VAL A 70 -8.52 -5.70 -1.09
N ASN A 71 -9.56 -4.90 -1.31
CA ASN A 71 -10.64 -4.63 -0.37
C ASN A 71 -11.94 -5.12 -1.00
N PRO A 72 -12.35 -6.37 -0.73
CA PRO A 72 -13.60 -6.87 -1.27
C PRO A 72 -14.79 -6.12 -0.68
N ASP A 73 -15.85 -6.02 -1.46
CA ASP A 73 -17.09 -5.36 -1.06
C ASP A 73 -17.78 -6.16 0.07
N PRO A 74 -18.60 -5.49 0.91
CA PRO A 74 -19.52 -6.19 1.79
C PRO A 74 -20.36 -7.19 0.97
N GLU A 75 -20.58 -8.40 1.49
CA GLU A 75 -21.56 -9.31 0.89
C GLU A 75 -22.97 -8.70 1.06
N ASP A 76 -23.85 -8.91 0.07
CA ASP A 76 -25.27 -8.55 0.15
C ASP A 76 -25.99 -9.29 1.30
#